data_AF-A0ABD3CR55-F1
#
_entry.id   AF-A0ABD3CR55-F1
#
_cell.length_a   1.000
_cell.length_b   1.000
_cell.length_c   1.000
_cell.angle_alpha   90.00
_cell.angle_beta   90.00
_cell.angle_gamma   90.00
#
_symmetry.space_group_name_H-M   'P 1'
#
loop_
_entity.id
_entity.type
_entity.pdbx_description
1 polymer ?
#
loop_
_entity_poly.entity_id
_entity_poly.type
_entity_poly.pdbx_seq_one_letter_code
_entity_poly.pdbx_strand_id
1 'polypeptide(L)' 'MCNLSGLNLDGEISPAIGQLKALLSIDLRSNKLSGQIPDEIGDCSSLESLDLSFNDAIKSLFGIISLSGTYL' A
#
# COMPACT_ATOMS: atom_id res chain seq x y z
N MET A 1 -2.30 -12.19 4.54
CA MET A 1 -2.24 -10.87 5.20
C MET A 1 -0.79 -10.61 5.57
N CYS A 2 -0.28 -9.40 5.36
CA CYS A 2 1.09 -8.97 5.68
C CYS A 2 1.02 -7.74 6.60
N ASN A 3 1.72 -7.76 7.74
CA ASN A 3 1.79 -6.63 8.67
C ASN A 3 3.24 -6.19 8.85
N LEU A 4 3.50 -4.96 8.46
CA LEU A 4 4.80 -4.28 8.52
C LEU A 4 4.68 -2.90 9.20
N SER A 5 3.63 -2.72 10.02
CA SER A 5 3.37 -1.46 10.70
C SER A 5 4.42 -1.13 11.77
N GLY A 6 4.79 0.15 11.90
CA GLY A 6 5.65 0.60 12.99
C GLY A 6 7.11 0.14 12.92
N LEU A 7 7.58 -0.32 11.76
CA LEU A 7 8.93 -0.87 11.58
C LEU A 7 9.99 0.17 11.21
N ASN A 8 9.65 1.47 11.24
CA ASN A 8 10.50 2.56 10.79
C ASN A 8 10.99 2.40 9.34
N LEU A 9 10.21 1.73 8.48
CA LEU A 9 10.54 1.57 7.06
C LEU A 9 10.57 2.94 6.38
N ASP A 10 11.60 3.19 5.58
CA ASP A 10 11.81 4.42 4.84
C ASP A 10 11.98 4.14 3.34
N GLY A 11 12.10 5.22 2.54
CA GLY A 11 12.15 5.12 1.08
C GLY A 11 10.76 5.06 0.44
N GLU A 12 10.68 4.46 -0.74
CA GLU A 12 9.46 4.41 -1.57
C GLU A 12 8.91 2.98 -1.65
N ILE A 13 7.61 2.84 -1.94
CA ILE A 13 7.02 1.53 -2.22
C ILE A 13 7.51 1.07 -3.60
N SER A 14 8.18 -0.08 -3.64
CA SER A 14 8.68 -0.65 -4.89
C SER A 14 7.54 -1.09 -5.82
N PRO A 15 7.65 -0.86 -7.14
CA PRO A 15 6.76 -1.44 -8.15
C PRO A 15 6.62 -2.98 -8.06
N ALA A 16 7.60 -3.66 -7.46
CA ALA A 16 7.54 -5.09 -7.21
C ALA A 16 6.37 -5.52 -6.31
N ILE A 17 5.71 -4.59 -5.61
CA ILE A 17 4.51 -4.89 -4.81
C ILE A 17 3.40 -5.56 -5.65
N GLY A 18 3.29 -5.22 -6.94
CA GLY A 18 2.35 -5.85 -7.89
C GLY A 18 2.55 -7.36 -8.08
N GLN A 19 3.70 -7.91 -7.67
CA GLN A 19 3.96 -9.35 -7.72
C GLN A 19 3.27 -10.11 -6.58
N LEU A 20 2.77 -9.42 -5.55
CA LEU A 20 2.13 -10.02 -4.38
C LEU A 20 0.66 -10.41 -4.63
N LYS A 21 0.42 -11.16 -5.71
CA LYS A 21 -0.91 -11.48 -6.24
C LYS A 21 -1.83 -12.25 -5.29
N ALA A 22 -1.28 -12.92 -4.28
CA ALA A 22 -2.03 -13.73 -3.32
C ALA A 22 -2.29 -13.02 -1.97
N LEU A 23 -1.79 -11.80 -1.78
CA LEU A 23 -2.01 -11.07 -0.52
C LEU A 23 -3.38 -10.39 -0.53
N LEU A 24 -4.20 -10.72 0.49
CA LEU A 24 -5.50 -10.08 0.73
C LEU A 24 -5.39 -8.71 1.40
N SER A 25 -4.37 -8.52 2.24
CA SER A 25 -4.22 -7.27 3.00
C SER A 25 -2.76 -7.01 3.34
N ILE A 26 -2.38 -5.73 3.28
CA ILE A 26 -1.06 -5.20 3.63
C ILE A 26 -1.25 -4.02 4.59
N ASP A 27 -0.67 -4.12 5.80
CA ASP A 27 -0.61 -3.02 6.77
C ASP A 27 0.82 -2.44 6.80
N LEU A 28 0.97 -1.20 6.35
CA LEU A 28 2.21 -0.43 6.31
C LEU A 28 2.12 0.85 7.15
N ARG A 29 1.12 0.95 8.03
CA ARG A 29 0.88 2.17 8.79
C ARG A 29 2.02 2.51 9.75
N SER A 30 2.13 3.79 10.09
CA SER A 30 3.14 4.28 11.06
C SER A 30 4.57 3.94 10.67
N ASN A 31 4.90 4.12 9.38
CA ASN A 31 6.27 4.04 8.88
C ASN A 31 6.72 5.43 8.39
N LYS A 32 7.90 5.50 7.79
CA LYS A 32 8.50 6.71 7.21
C LYS A 32 8.54 6.63 5.69
N LEU A 33 7.59 5.91 5.08
CA LEU A 33 7.51 5.75 3.64
C LEU A 33 7.20 7.10 2.98
N SER A 34 7.75 7.29 1.80
CA SER A 34 7.74 8.52 1.03
C SER A 34 7.50 8.23 -0.45
N GLY A 35 7.39 9.28 -1.27
CA GLY A 35 7.19 9.12 -2.71
C GLY A 35 5.72 8.91 -3.09
N GLN A 36 5.48 8.24 -4.22
CA GLN A 36 4.13 7.97 -4.74
C GLN A 36 3.77 6.49 -4.57
N ILE A 37 2.46 6.20 -4.58
CA ILE A 37 1.99 4.81 -4.67
C ILE A 37 2.24 4.34 -6.11
N PRO A 38 2.96 3.23 -6.34
CA PRO A 38 3.18 2.70 -7.68
C PRO A 38 1.88 2.21 -8.32
N ASP A 39 1.70 2.45 -9.62
CA ASP A 39 0.52 2.01 -10.38
C ASP A 39 0.38 0.47 -10.38
N GLU A 40 1.51 -0.24 -10.24
CA GLU A 40 1.58 -1.69 -10.12
C GLU A 40 0.85 -2.23 -8.87
N ILE A 41 0.42 -1.37 -7.93
CA ILE A 41 -0.50 -1.80 -6.87
C ILE A 41 -1.81 -2.38 -7.45
N GLY A 42 -2.23 -1.91 -8.63
CA GLY A 42 -3.36 -2.46 -9.37
C GLY A 42 -3.18 -3.90 -9.84
N ASP A 43 -1.94 -4.40 -9.93
CA ASP A 43 -1.65 -5.79 -10.30
C ASP A 43 -1.83 -6.77 -9.13
N CYS A 44 -2.02 -6.27 -7.91
CA CYS A 44 -2.30 -7.08 -6.73
C CYS A 44 -3.75 -7.59 -6.75
N SER A 45 -4.03 -8.55 -7.65
CA SER A 45 -5.39 -9.01 -7.97
C SER A 45 -6.24 -9.52 -6.81
N SER A 46 -5.62 -9.97 -5.72
CA SER A 46 -6.33 -10.44 -4.52
C SER A 46 -6.30 -9.43 -3.38
N LEU A 47 -5.67 -8.27 -3.54
CA LEU A 47 -5.54 -7.28 -2.48
C LEU A 47 -6.87 -6.55 -2.27
N GLU A 48 -7.40 -6.68 -1.06
CA GLU A 48 -8.65 -6.05 -0.64
C GLU A 48 -8.38 -4.79 0.21
N SER A 49 -7.25 -4.76 0.91
CA SER A 49 -6.91 -3.71 1.87
C SER A 49 -5.43 -3.35 1.86
N LEU A 50 -5.14 -2.06 1.72
CA LEU A 50 -3.82 -1.47 1.89
C LEU A 50 -3.93 -0.29 2.86
N ASP A 51 -3.29 -0.40 4.02
CA ASP A 51 -3.21 0.68 5.00
C ASP A 51 -1.84 1.36 4.95
N LEU A 52 -1.84 2.63 4.52
CA LEU A 52 -0.67 3.51 4.46
C LEU A 52 -0.76 4.68 5.46
N SER A 53 -1.73 4.64 6.38
CA SER A 53 -1.97 5.70 7.35
C SER A 53 -0.70 6.02 8.15
N PHE A 54 -0.53 7.28 8.54
CA PHE A 54 0.64 7.71 9.31
C PHE A 54 1.98 7.46 8.57
N ASN A 55 2.00 7.65 7.25
CA ASN A 55 3.21 7.83 6.45
C ASN A 55 3.19 9.24 5.84
N ASP A 56 3.59 10.25 6.62
CA ASP A 56 3.35 11.66 6.29
C ASP A 56 4.01 12.14 4.98
N ALA A 57 5.02 11.42 4.49
CA ALA A 57 5.75 11.73 3.28
C ALA A 57 5.20 11.02 2.02
N ILE A 58 4.27 10.08 2.17
CA ILE A 58 3.67 9.40 1.03
C ILE A 58 2.62 10.31 0.39
N LYS A 59 2.79 10.58 -0.89
CA LYS A 59 1.83 11.32 -1.69
C LYS A 59 0.73 10.36 -2.12
N SER A 60 -0.21 10.11 -1.21
CA SER A 60 -1.43 9.40 -1.55
C SER A 60 -2.47 10.38 -2.08
N LEU A 61 -3.13 10.03 -3.19
CA LEU A 61 -4.28 10.76 -3.71
C LEU A 61 -5.52 10.54 -2.80
N PHE A 62 -5.57 9.43 -2.04
CA PHE A 62 -6.63 9.11 -1.09
C PHE A 62 -6.06 8.28 0.06
N GLY A 63 -6.16 8.78 1.31
CA GLY A 63 -5.56 8.17 2.50
C GLY A 63 -6.05 6.76 2.87
N ILE A 64 -7.02 6.17 2.16
CA ILE A 64 -7.44 4.77 2.29
C ILE A 64 -7.90 4.33 0.89
N ILE A 65 -7.19 3.40 0.24
CA ILE A 65 -7.73 2.75 -0.97
C ILE A 65 -8.45 1.48 -0.49
N SER A 66 -9.78 1.57 -0.36
CA SER A 66 -10.62 0.38 -0.29
C SER A 66 -10.79 -0.13 -1.71
N LEU A 67 -10.06 -1.18 -2.10
CA LEU A 67 -10.11 -1.76 -3.45
C LEU A 67 -11.45 -2.49 -3.72
N SER A 68 -12.33 -2.58 -2.72
CA SER A 68 -13.57 -3.33 -2.78
C SER A 68 -14.74 -2.65 -3.54
N GLY A 69 -14.54 -1.62 -4.38
CA GLY A 69 -15.73 -1.05 -5.04
C GLY A 69 -15.67 0.15 -5.98
N THR A 70 -14.52 0.64 -6.46
CA THR A 70 -14.53 1.75 -7.45
C THR A 70 -13.50 1.55 -8.55
N TYR A 71 -13.75 0.58 -9.43
CA TYR A 71 -13.33 0.58 -10.84
C TYR A 71 -14.34 -0.26 -11.65
N LEU A 72 -15.56 0.28 -11.80
CA LEU A 72 -16.46 0.06 -12.94
C LEU A 72 -16.89 1.44 -13.45
#